data_AF-A0AAQ6A5M4-F1
#
_entry.id   AF-A0AAQ6A5M4-F1
#
_cell.length_a   1.000
_cell.length_b   1.000
_cell.length_c   1.000
_cell.angle_alpha   90.00
_cell.angle_beta   90.00
_cell.angle_gamma   90.00
#
_symmetry.space_group_name_H-M   'P 1'
#
loop_
_entity.id
_entity.type
_entity.pdbx_description
1 polymer ?
#
loop_
_entity_poly.entity_id
_entity_poly.type
_entity_poly.pdbx_seq_one_letter_code
_entity_poly.pdbx_strand_id
1 'polypeptide(L)'
;MLGNIDFNCMVSYTWFLFSITSLCLVFKNIFCIHIFMLQKGRNALVDKTYRWKFPIPYILGDDLDLNAKGCVHQAFEMYRLKSCIDFKPYEGEKTYIKFEKRGGCFSSVGDQQDGQILSLGSGCDHKAVIEHELLHALGFYHEQSRTDRDDYVDIWLEQVTPGLEHNFNKYKDDFITDQNTPYDYESVMHYRPFSFNKNESVPTITTKIPEFYNIIGQYLDFSAMDVLRLNRMYNCSGPLTLLDQCAFEYPSICGMIQASSDDADWIHTKSSEGSEDHTLLGRCRDAGFFMHFSTMSGRPEETALLESRTLYPKRQIKCLQFFYKMTGSPKDRLVIWIKMDDGAGSVRSMKKIQTFYADSDHSWKIAHVSVEVGVKFRYAFQAVRGDPTASTGGIYIDDISLTETRCPNAVWKISNFSKIMETATTDTYIDSPRFYSPEGYGYGVRVIPRSTYTDYTGNYTGLYFHLISGENDVVMQWPAVNRQATLVVMDQDPNIKLRMSSARSLTTSEMLTSTGDYFWDNPSKVGTLDPSCDCYRGPTWGWRNFIKHFDLRRRNYLKNDDLIIFIDFEDITSLIKTEVPVTFRRIFTQFRFIVLYSV
;
A
#
# COMPACT_ATOMS: atom_id res chain seq x y z
N MET A 1 -18.34 6.18 36.15
CA MET A 1 -18.28 5.44 34.87
C MET A 1 -17.40 6.24 33.93
N LEU A 2 -16.09 5.99 33.99
CA LEU A 2 -15.10 6.58 33.07
C LEU A 2 -14.95 5.58 31.93
N GLY A 3 -15.53 5.91 30.78
CA GLY A 3 -15.39 5.11 29.56
C GLY A 3 -13.99 5.29 28.97
N ASN A 4 -13.43 4.18 28.46
CA ASN A 4 -12.20 4.15 27.69
C ASN A 4 -12.27 5.18 26.56
N ILE A 5 -11.42 6.20 26.63
CA ILE A 5 -11.14 7.08 25.49
C ILE A 5 -10.13 6.33 24.63
N ASP A 6 -10.55 5.96 23.42
CA ASP A 6 -9.66 5.34 22.42
C ASP A 6 -8.59 6.36 21.98
N PHE A 7 -7.32 5.95 22.11
CA PHE A 7 -6.13 6.79 21.85
C PHE A 7 -6.05 7.32 20.39
N ASN A 8 -6.82 6.74 19.46
CA ASN A 8 -6.86 7.18 18.06
C ASN A 8 -7.49 8.57 17.87
N CYS A 9 -8.30 9.07 18.81
CA CYS A 9 -8.85 10.43 18.70
C CYS A 9 -7.82 11.53 18.98
N MET A 10 -6.73 11.22 19.70
CA MET A 10 -5.76 12.22 20.15
C MET A 10 -4.71 12.57 19.08
N VAL A 11 -4.49 11.69 18.08
CA VAL A 11 -3.41 11.87 17.10
C VAL A 11 -3.79 12.82 15.95
N SER A 12 -5.08 13.10 15.75
CA SER A 12 -5.52 14.07 14.71
C SER A 12 -5.64 15.51 15.22
N TYR A 13 -5.61 15.74 16.54
CA TYR A 13 -5.87 17.04 17.15
C TYR A 13 -4.86 17.37 18.25
N THR A 14 -3.58 17.57 17.92
CA THR A 14 -2.66 18.42 18.72
C THR A 14 -1.26 18.49 18.10
N TRP A 15 -1.08 19.25 17.02
CA TRP A 15 0.18 19.96 16.75
C TRP A 15 -0.17 21.32 16.15
N PHE A 16 0.41 22.38 16.70
CA PHE A 16 0.21 23.80 16.36
C PHE A 16 -0.99 24.53 16.96
N LEU A 17 -0.86 24.92 18.24
CA LEU A 17 -1.37 26.20 18.75
C LEU A 17 -0.48 26.65 19.92
N PHE A 18 0.71 27.19 19.60
CA PHE A 18 1.33 28.20 20.45
C PHE A 18 1.66 29.39 19.55
N SER A 19 0.66 30.25 19.41
CA SER A 19 0.83 31.57 18.80
C SER A 19 1.69 32.43 19.73
N ILE A 20 2.76 32.96 19.16
CA ILE A 20 3.59 34.02 19.73
C ILE A 20 2.69 35.24 19.95
N THR A 21 2.45 35.64 21.19
CA THR A 21 2.27 37.05 21.60
C THR A 21 2.11 37.17 23.12
N SER A 22 2.87 38.10 23.70
CA SER A 22 2.72 38.68 25.04
C SER A 22 2.95 37.81 26.27
N LEU A 23 4.18 37.85 26.82
CA LEU A 23 4.45 38.59 28.07
C LEU A 23 5.95 38.56 28.40
N CYS A 24 6.59 39.71 28.22
CA CYS A 24 7.83 40.04 28.91
C CYS A 24 7.42 40.81 30.17
N LEU A 25 7.67 40.29 31.37
CA LEU A 25 8.04 41.04 32.59
C LEU A 25 8.01 40.13 33.84
N VAL A 26 9.22 40.00 34.42
CA VAL A 26 9.51 39.85 35.86
C VAL A 26 8.98 38.60 36.56
N PHE A 27 9.87 37.61 36.79
CA PHE A 27 10.23 37.16 38.15
C PHE A 27 11.59 36.46 38.12
N LYS A 28 12.49 36.93 38.99
CA LYS A 28 13.80 36.31 39.30
C LYS A 28 13.59 35.06 40.16
N ASN A 29 14.48 34.09 39.94
CA ASN A 29 14.89 32.97 40.80
C ASN A 29 14.25 31.59 40.57
N ILE A 30 15.12 30.71 40.04
CA ILE A 30 15.42 29.33 40.47
C ILE A 30 14.25 28.35 40.41
N PHE A 31 14.12 27.67 39.27
CA PHE A 31 13.97 26.21 39.23
C PHE A 31 14.67 25.69 37.97
N CYS A 32 15.79 25.00 38.19
CA CYS A 32 16.53 24.31 37.15
C CYS A 32 15.69 23.09 36.73
N ILE A 33 14.83 23.26 35.72
CA ILE A 33 14.25 22.12 35.01
C ILE A 33 15.40 21.52 34.22
N HIS A 34 15.94 20.42 34.72
CA HIS A 34 16.71 19.48 33.91
C HIS A 34 15.86 19.10 32.70
N ILE A 35 16.12 19.78 31.58
CA ILE A 35 15.80 19.28 30.26
C ILE A 35 16.59 17.99 30.17
N PHE A 36 15.91 16.85 30.38
CA PHE A 36 16.41 15.57 29.94
C PHE A 36 16.66 15.70 28.45
N MET A 37 17.93 15.94 28.09
CA MET A 37 18.43 15.77 26.74
C MET A 37 18.20 14.31 26.39
N LEU A 38 17.10 14.02 25.69
CA LEU A 38 16.82 12.69 25.14
C LEU A 38 18.06 12.24 24.36
N GLN A 39 18.66 11.13 24.80
CA GLN A 39 19.84 10.56 24.18
C GLN A 39 19.50 10.12 22.74
N LYS A 40 20.44 10.40 21.85
CA LYS A 40 20.34 10.18 20.40
C LYS A 40 20.70 8.74 20.09
N GLY A 41 19.84 8.00 19.40
CA GLY A 41 20.29 6.85 18.60
C GLY A 41 19.83 6.94 17.15
N ARG A 42 20.37 6.09 16.25
CA ARG A 42 20.56 6.40 14.81
C ARG A 42 20.40 5.17 13.87
N ASN A 43 19.96 5.25 12.60
CA ASN A 43 19.79 4.05 11.71
C ASN A 43 20.11 4.21 10.19
N ALA A 44 20.47 5.40 9.71
CA ALA A 44 20.63 5.70 8.29
C ALA A 44 22.05 6.22 7.98
N LEU A 45 22.71 5.79 6.91
CA LEU A 45 24.11 6.16 6.61
C LEU A 45 24.33 7.68 6.59
N VAL A 46 25.33 8.20 7.31
CA VAL A 46 25.63 9.65 7.36
C VAL A 46 26.32 10.14 6.08
N ASP A 47 27.24 9.35 5.54
CA ASP A 47 28.04 9.75 4.37
C ASP A 47 27.16 9.89 3.12
N LYS A 48 27.20 11.09 2.53
CA LYS A 48 26.42 11.46 1.36
C LYS A 48 26.96 10.85 0.06
N THR A 49 28.18 10.33 0.06
CA THR A 49 28.76 9.66 -1.13
C THR A 49 28.02 8.38 -1.50
N TYR A 50 27.33 7.75 -0.55
CA TYR A 50 26.50 6.55 -0.74
C TYR A 50 25.05 6.87 -1.13
N ARG A 51 24.74 8.11 -1.51
CA ARG A 51 23.39 8.51 -1.91
C ARG A 51 23.18 8.26 -3.39
N TRP A 52 22.10 7.54 -3.70
CA TRP A 52 21.65 7.36 -5.07
C TRP A 52 21.21 8.69 -5.70
N LYS A 53 21.40 8.78 -7.02
CA LYS A 53 20.74 9.77 -7.87
C LYS A 53 19.50 9.16 -8.50
N PHE A 54 18.44 9.94 -8.60
CA PHE A 54 17.17 9.47 -9.15
C PHE A 54 16.97 9.88 -10.61
N PRO A 55 16.28 9.06 -11.41
CA PRO A 55 15.79 7.70 -11.08
C PRO A 55 16.93 6.67 -10.96
N ILE A 56 16.78 5.69 -10.04
CA ILE A 56 17.74 4.60 -9.81
C ILE A 56 17.70 3.62 -11.00
N PRO A 57 18.81 3.38 -11.71
CA PRO A 57 18.85 2.38 -12.78
C PRO A 57 18.77 0.96 -12.20
N TYR A 58 17.95 0.11 -12.80
CA TYR A 58 17.83 -1.29 -12.40
C TYR A 58 17.91 -2.27 -13.58
N ILE A 59 18.35 -3.49 -13.27
CA ILE A 59 18.32 -4.65 -14.16
C ILE A 59 17.60 -5.79 -13.43
N LEU A 60 16.60 -6.39 -14.08
CA LEU A 60 16.00 -7.64 -13.63
C LEU A 60 16.71 -8.79 -14.35
N GLY A 61 17.53 -9.55 -13.62
CA GLY A 61 18.25 -10.70 -14.16
C GLY A 61 17.30 -11.74 -14.76
N ASP A 62 17.76 -12.43 -15.79
CA ASP A 62 16.97 -13.49 -16.43
C ASP A 62 16.84 -14.74 -15.54
N ASP A 63 17.70 -14.87 -14.52
CA ASP A 63 17.69 -15.91 -13.49
C ASP A 63 16.69 -15.64 -12.35
N LEU A 64 16.18 -14.40 -12.25
CA LEU A 64 15.20 -14.03 -11.23
C LEU A 64 13.84 -14.65 -11.53
N ASP A 65 13.20 -15.21 -10.50
CA ASP A 65 11.87 -15.81 -10.61
C ASP A 65 10.86 -14.82 -11.19
N LEU A 66 10.03 -15.29 -12.11
CA LEU A 66 9.05 -14.43 -12.81
C LEU A 66 8.11 -13.73 -11.82
N ASN A 67 7.69 -14.43 -10.75
CA ASN A 67 6.90 -13.84 -9.68
C ASN A 67 7.63 -12.69 -8.97
N ALA A 68 8.92 -12.88 -8.67
CA ALA A 68 9.75 -11.87 -8.02
C ALA A 68 9.89 -10.62 -8.90
N LYS A 69 10.02 -10.76 -10.23
CA LYS A 69 10.05 -9.62 -11.17
C LYS A 69 8.79 -8.76 -11.06
N GLY A 70 7.62 -9.38 -11.02
CA GLY A 70 6.35 -8.67 -10.79
C GLY A 70 6.30 -7.99 -9.41
N CYS A 71 6.73 -8.68 -8.35
CA CYS A 71 6.80 -8.12 -7.00
C CYS A 71 7.79 -6.95 -6.87
N VAL A 72 8.88 -6.92 -7.64
CA VAL A 72 9.81 -5.78 -7.70
C VAL A 72 9.11 -4.54 -8.25
N HIS A 73 8.32 -4.68 -9.31
CA HIS A 73 7.53 -3.56 -9.84
C HIS A 73 6.48 -3.07 -8.85
N GLN A 74 5.85 -3.97 -8.09
CA GLN A 74 4.93 -3.58 -7.02
C GLN A 74 5.65 -2.76 -5.93
N ALA A 75 6.84 -3.18 -5.50
CA ALA A 75 7.65 -2.42 -4.53
C ALA A 75 8.04 -1.04 -5.07
N PHE A 76 8.40 -0.93 -6.35
CA PHE A 76 8.70 0.37 -6.98
C PHE A 76 7.51 1.33 -6.94
N GLU A 77 6.29 0.85 -7.16
CA GLU A 77 5.09 1.69 -7.06
C GLU A 77 4.85 2.18 -5.63
N MET A 78 5.20 1.41 -4.59
CA MET A 78 5.11 1.86 -3.20
C MET A 78 6.12 2.96 -2.88
N TYR A 79 7.35 2.83 -3.37
CA TYR A 79 8.35 3.92 -3.29
C TYR A 79 7.84 5.19 -3.96
N ARG A 80 7.31 5.09 -5.20
CA ARG A 80 6.74 6.23 -5.94
C ARG A 80 5.54 6.86 -5.22
N LEU A 81 4.72 6.06 -4.55
CA LEU A 81 3.51 6.50 -3.85
C LEU A 81 3.82 7.20 -2.51
N LYS A 82 4.89 6.81 -1.82
CA LYS A 82 5.21 7.28 -0.46
C LYS A 82 6.40 8.24 -0.41
N SER A 83 7.17 8.35 -1.50
CA SER A 83 8.42 9.11 -1.55
C SER A 83 8.70 9.69 -2.95
N CYS A 84 9.81 10.42 -3.05
CA CYS A 84 10.35 10.91 -4.33
C CYS A 84 11.31 9.91 -5.01
N ILE A 85 11.48 8.71 -4.44
CA ILE A 85 12.36 7.68 -5.02
C ILE A 85 11.70 7.14 -6.28
N ASP A 86 12.48 7.07 -7.37
CA ASP A 86 12.05 6.50 -8.64
C ASP A 86 13.09 5.52 -9.17
N PHE A 87 12.64 4.64 -10.06
CA PHE A 87 13.42 3.58 -10.67
C PHE A 87 13.22 3.61 -12.19
N LYS A 88 14.28 3.36 -12.94
CA LYS A 88 14.21 3.22 -14.40
C LYS A 88 15.04 2.03 -14.90
N PRO A 89 14.68 1.40 -16.03
CA PRO A 89 15.54 0.40 -16.65
C PRO A 89 16.95 0.95 -16.91
N TYR A 90 17.94 0.08 -16.77
CA TYR A 90 19.34 0.40 -17.05
C TYR A 90 19.60 0.71 -18.53
N GLU A 91 20.33 1.79 -18.80
CA GLU A 91 20.65 2.28 -20.15
C GLU A 91 22.16 2.54 -20.34
N GLY A 92 23.02 2.02 -19.45
CA GLY A 92 24.47 2.19 -19.51
C GLY A 92 25.07 3.07 -18.40
N GLU A 93 24.33 3.30 -17.32
CA GLU A 93 24.81 4.03 -16.16
C GLU A 93 25.99 3.33 -15.46
N LYS A 94 26.78 4.10 -14.71
CA LYS A 94 27.87 3.52 -13.92
C LYS A 94 27.33 2.76 -12.71
N THR A 95 26.31 3.30 -12.06
CA THR A 95 25.72 2.80 -10.81
C THR A 95 24.33 2.26 -11.11
N TYR A 96 24.02 1.06 -10.64
CA TYR A 96 22.72 0.43 -10.85
C TYR A 96 22.49 -0.71 -9.85
N ILE A 97 21.24 -1.09 -9.66
CA ILE A 97 20.87 -2.27 -8.87
C ILE A 97 20.50 -3.41 -9.82
N LYS A 98 21.21 -4.54 -9.73
CA LYS A 98 20.87 -5.77 -10.43
C LYS A 98 20.18 -6.75 -9.50
N PHE A 99 18.92 -7.07 -9.80
CA PHE A 99 18.16 -8.07 -9.07
C PHE A 99 18.48 -9.46 -9.64
N GLU A 100 18.95 -10.36 -8.79
CA GLU A 100 19.34 -11.73 -9.15
C GLU A 100 18.80 -12.73 -8.13
N LYS A 101 18.68 -14.01 -8.52
CA LYS A 101 18.30 -15.08 -7.61
C LYS A 101 19.55 -15.73 -7.01
N ARG A 102 19.93 -15.32 -5.80
CA ARG A 102 21.02 -15.96 -5.03
C ARG A 102 20.50 -16.61 -3.75
N GLY A 103 21.41 -17.02 -2.87
CA GLY A 103 21.06 -17.62 -1.59
C GLY A 103 20.54 -16.57 -0.60
N GLY A 104 19.22 -16.55 -0.38
CA GLY A 104 18.56 -15.64 0.57
C GLY A 104 18.22 -14.25 0.00
N CYS A 105 17.72 -13.37 0.87
CA CYS A 105 17.41 -11.98 0.56
C CYS A 105 18.51 -11.10 1.17
N PHE A 106 19.19 -10.28 0.36
CA PHE A 106 20.18 -9.33 0.87
C PHE A 106 20.49 -8.21 -0.14
N SER A 107 20.98 -7.10 0.39
CA SER A 107 21.45 -5.95 -0.38
C SER A 107 22.66 -5.29 0.28
N SER A 108 23.46 -4.59 -0.50
CA SER A 108 24.49 -3.68 0.03
C SER A 108 23.83 -2.43 0.63
N VAL A 109 24.46 -1.81 1.63
CA VAL A 109 23.90 -0.60 2.26
C VAL A 109 24.41 0.67 1.56
N GLY A 110 23.52 1.39 0.88
CA GLY A 110 23.83 2.58 0.09
C GLY A 110 24.34 2.29 -1.34
N ASP A 111 24.49 3.35 -2.14
CA ASP A 111 25.09 3.29 -3.49
C ASP A 111 26.59 3.00 -3.39
N GLN A 112 27.02 1.82 -3.85
CA GLN A 112 28.43 1.43 -3.86
C GLN A 112 29.25 2.14 -4.95
N GLN A 113 28.64 3.06 -5.71
CA GLN A 113 29.25 3.84 -6.79
C GLN A 113 29.76 3.00 -7.97
N ASP A 114 29.21 1.80 -8.09
CA ASP A 114 29.37 0.84 -9.17
C ASP A 114 28.07 0.02 -9.30
N GLY A 115 28.02 -0.96 -10.20
CA GLY A 115 26.93 -1.95 -10.22
C GLY A 115 26.89 -2.78 -8.95
N GLN A 116 25.73 -2.87 -8.28
CA GLN A 116 25.54 -3.70 -7.09
C GLN A 116 24.39 -4.70 -7.25
N ILE A 117 24.53 -5.87 -6.61
CA ILE A 117 23.51 -6.91 -6.62
C ILE A 117 22.57 -6.74 -5.43
N LEU A 118 21.28 -6.94 -5.69
CA LEU A 118 20.25 -7.19 -4.70
C LEU A 118 19.72 -8.61 -4.93
N SER A 119 19.93 -9.49 -3.95
CA SER A 119 19.52 -10.88 -4.04
C SER A 119 18.06 -11.05 -3.62
N LEU A 120 17.28 -11.73 -4.46
CA LEU A 120 15.94 -12.21 -4.13
C LEU A 120 15.89 -13.73 -4.36
N GLY A 121 16.27 -14.47 -3.31
CA GLY A 121 16.20 -15.93 -3.30
C GLY A 121 14.78 -16.48 -3.13
N SER A 122 14.70 -17.80 -2.92
CA SER A 122 13.43 -18.48 -2.65
C SER A 122 12.73 -17.90 -1.40
N GLY A 123 11.46 -17.52 -1.54
CA GLY A 123 10.65 -16.93 -0.46
C GLY A 123 10.84 -15.43 -0.24
N CYS A 124 11.71 -14.77 -1.03
CA CYS A 124 11.90 -13.32 -1.00
C CYS A 124 10.94 -12.55 -1.92
N ASP A 125 10.08 -13.27 -2.64
CA ASP A 125 9.22 -12.78 -3.71
C ASP A 125 7.92 -12.15 -3.19
N HIS A 126 8.03 -11.30 -2.17
CA HIS A 126 6.91 -10.50 -1.67
C HIS A 126 7.30 -9.05 -1.41
N LYS A 127 6.37 -8.15 -1.72
CA LYS A 127 6.51 -6.68 -1.70
C LYS A 127 7.34 -6.16 -0.52
N ALA A 128 6.95 -6.47 0.71
CA ALA A 128 7.60 -5.95 1.91
C ALA A 128 9.08 -6.38 2.11
N VAL A 129 9.47 -7.58 1.65
CA VAL A 129 10.90 -7.98 1.68
C VAL A 129 11.69 -7.20 0.64
N ILE A 130 11.12 -6.99 -0.54
CA ILE A 130 11.80 -6.21 -1.58
C ILE A 130 11.93 -4.74 -1.14
N GLU A 131 10.91 -4.19 -0.48
CA GLU A 131 10.96 -2.87 0.17
C GLU A 131 12.11 -2.78 1.19
N HIS A 132 12.26 -3.79 2.05
CA HIS A 132 13.34 -3.91 3.02
C HIS A 132 14.73 -3.94 2.36
N GLU A 133 14.93 -4.79 1.36
CA GLU A 133 16.23 -4.89 0.66
C GLU A 133 16.57 -3.61 -0.13
N LEU A 134 15.55 -2.92 -0.64
CA LEU A 134 15.72 -1.62 -1.28
C LEU A 134 16.04 -0.51 -0.26
N LEU A 135 15.51 -0.57 0.97
CA LEU A 135 15.89 0.38 2.03
C LEU A 135 17.36 0.20 2.41
N HIS A 136 17.85 -1.04 2.48
CA HIS A 136 19.29 -1.29 2.57
C HIS A 136 20.03 -0.62 1.41
N ALA A 137 19.65 -0.89 0.16
CA ALA A 137 20.27 -0.26 -1.01
C ALA A 137 20.26 1.28 -0.94
N LEU A 138 19.22 1.89 -0.35
CA LEU A 138 19.07 3.33 -0.16
C LEU A 138 19.88 3.90 1.00
N GLY A 139 20.47 3.07 1.85
CA GLY A 139 21.39 3.46 2.92
C GLY A 139 20.87 3.28 4.35
N PHE A 140 19.85 2.45 4.56
CA PHE A 140 19.31 2.17 5.89
C PHE A 140 19.86 0.85 6.45
N TYR A 141 20.24 0.87 7.73
CA TYR A 141 20.48 -0.35 8.50
C TYR A 141 19.21 -0.80 9.19
N HIS A 142 19.27 -1.98 9.81
CA HIS A 142 18.16 -2.49 10.61
C HIS A 142 17.83 -1.59 11.80
N GLU A 143 16.56 -1.53 12.19
CA GLU A 143 16.10 -0.70 13.31
C GLU A 143 16.69 -1.19 14.64
N GLN A 144 16.82 -2.51 14.81
CA GLN A 144 17.50 -3.09 15.97
C GLN A 144 19.03 -2.96 15.92
N SER A 145 19.61 -2.24 14.96
CA SER A 145 21.03 -1.87 14.97
C SER A 145 21.28 -0.43 15.42
N ARG A 146 20.22 0.28 15.83
CA ARG A 146 20.33 1.63 16.40
C ARG A 146 21.25 1.68 17.62
N THR A 147 21.96 2.79 17.78
CA THR A 147 22.82 3.04 18.96
C THR A 147 22.06 2.99 20.29
N ASP A 148 20.81 3.49 20.30
CA ASP A 148 19.91 3.57 21.45
C ASP A 148 18.98 2.35 21.60
N ARG A 149 19.11 1.31 20.76
CA ARG A 149 18.18 0.17 20.77
C ARG A 149 18.01 -0.47 22.15
N ASP A 150 19.08 -0.47 22.96
CA ASP A 150 19.12 -1.21 24.22
C ASP A 150 18.24 -0.52 25.28
N ASP A 151 17.66 0.65 24.98
CA ASP A 151 16.60 1.29 25.78
C ASP A 151 15.20 0.78 25.44
N TYR A 152 15.04 0.07 24.30
CA TYR A 152 13.76 -0.37 23.73
C TYR A 152 13.63 -1.90 23.67
N VAL A 153 14.73 -2.59 23.38
CA VAL A 153 14.78 -4.05 23.23
C VAL A 153 15.96 -4.65 23.98
N ASP A 154 15.81 -5.89 24.42
CA ASP A 154 16.89 -6.73 24.91
C ASP A 154 17.30 -7.72 23.81
N ILE A 155 18.61 -7.85 23.59
CA ILE A 155 19.19 -8.79 22.63
C ILE A 155 19.87 -9.93 23.37
N TRP A 156 19.36 -11.14 23.17
CA TRP A 156 19.85 -12.36 23.79
C TRP A 156 20.88 -13.03 22.89
N LEU A 157 22.09 -12.45 22.82
CA LEU A 157 23.17 -12.91 21.93
C LEU A 157 23.52 -14.38 22.15
N GLU A 158 23.39 -14.89 23.38
CA GLU A 158 23.62 -16.29 23.69
C GLU A 158 22.55 -17.22 23.10
N GLN A 159 21.40 -16.70 22.68
CA GLN A 159 20.35 -17.44 21.97
C GLN A 159 20.47 -17.36 20.45
N VAL A 160 21.40 -16.56 19.93
CA VAL A 160 21.67 -16.46 18.49
C VAL A 160 22.44 -17.69 18.01
N THR A 161 22.13 -18.15 16.80
CA THR A 161 22.89 -19.21 16.13
C THR A 161 24.36 -18.80 16.00
N PRO A 162 25.32 -19.64 16.45
CA PRO A 162 26.74 -19.28 16.43
C PRO A 162 27.23 -18.81 15.06
N GLY A 163 27.91 -17.67 15.02
CA GLY A 163 28.43 -17.03 13.80
C GLY A 163 27.50 -15.98 13.19
N LEU A 164 26.24 -15.87 13.65
CA LEU A 164 25.25 -14.90 13.16
C LEU A 164 25.05 -13.70 14.09
N GLU A 165 25.86 -13.57 15.14
CA GLU A 165 25.79 -12.49 16.14
C GLU A 165 26.03 -11.10 15.51
N HIS A 166 26.79 -11.05 14.41
CA HIS A 166 27.09 -9.82 13.69
C HIS A 166 25.85 -9.10 13.14
N ASN A 167 24.75 -9.82 12.90
CA ASN A 167 23.46 -9.24 12.49
C ASN A 167 22.81 -8.39 13.58
N PHE A 168 23.31 -8.49 14.82
CA PHE A 168 22.85 -7.71 15.97
C PHE A 168 23.88 -6.67 16.39
N ASN A 169 24.84 -6.31 15.53
CA ASN A 169 25.77 -5.23 15.83
C ASN A 169 25.04 -3.88 15.86
N LYS A 170 25.40 -3.05 16.84
CA LYS A 170 25.06 -1.62 16.85
C LYS A 170 26.12 -0.87 16.04
N TYR A 171 25.71 0.14 15.28
CA TYR A 171 26.68 1.03 14.62
C TYR A 171 26.84 2.31 15.43
N LYS A 172 27.99 2.98 15.32
CA LYS A 172 28.28 4.20 16.07
C LYS A 172 27.59 5.42 15.47
N ASP A 173 27.48 6.44 16.31
CA ASP A 173 26.82 7.70 16.01
C ASP A 173 27.42 8.44 14.80
N ASP A 174 28.73 8.36 14.59
CA ASP A 174 29.41 8.97 13.43
C ASP A 174 29.10 8.27 12.09
N PHE A 175 28.56 7.05 12.14
CA PHE A 175 28.30 6.21 10.96
C PHE A 175 26.84 6.23 10.50
N ILE A 176 25.90 6.30 11.45
CA ILE A 176 24.44 6.31 11.21
C ILE A 176 23.77 7.58 11.75
N THR A 177 22.58 7.95 11.27
CA THR A 177 21.71 9.03 11.79
C THR A 177 20.26 8.55 11.87
N ASP A 178 19.49 8.97 12.88
CA ASP A 178 18.03 8.70 12.99
C ASP A 178 17.18 9.70 12.23
N GLN A 179 17.80 10.70 11.59
CA GLN A 179 17.07 11.83 11.04
C GLN A 179 16.19 12.52 12.10
N ASN A 180 16.55 12.48 13.39
CA ASN A 180 15.78 12.97 14.54
C ASN A 180 14.37 12.35 14.64
N THR A 181 14.33 11.04 14.90
CA THR A 181 13.08 10.25 14.98
C THR A 181 13.13 9.23 16.11
N PRO A 182 11.98 8.93 16.75
CA PRO A 182 11.92 7.91 17.80
C PRO A 182 12.23 6.51 17.25
N TYR A 183 12.55 5.57 18.15
CA TYR A 183 12.65 4.15 17.83
C TYR A 183 11.30 3.63 17.30
N ASP A 184 11.34 2.87 16.21
CA ASP A 184 10.15 2.42 15.51
C ASP A 184 10.00 0.90 15.52
N TYR A 185 9.23 0.39 16.47
CA TYR A 185 8.91 -1.03 16.56
C TYR A 185 8.17 -1.57 15.32
N GLU A 186 7.48 -0.71 14.56
CA GLU A 186 6.73 -1.11 13.36
C GLU A 186 7.57 -0.98 12.08
N SER A 187 8.85 -0.58 12.18
CA SER A 187 9.73 -0.45 11.03
C SER A 187 9.84 -1.77 10.27
N VAL A 188 9.72 -1.71 8.94
CA VAL A 188 9.98 -2.87 8.07
C VAL A 188 11.45 -3.33 8.17
N MET A 189 12.33 -2.46 8.68
CA MET A 189 13.75 -2.74 8.93
C MET A 189 13.99 -3.38 10.30
N HIS A 190 12.96 -3.66 11.10
CA HIS A 190 13.11 -4.30 12.41
C HIS A 190 13.05 -5.83 12.29
N TYR A 191 13.92 -6.54 13.01
CA TYR A 191 13.86 -8.01 13.11
C TYR A 191 12.67 -8.53 13.93
N ARG A 192 12.30 -9.79 13.69
CA ARG A 192 11.29 -10.51 14.48
C ARG A 192 11.90 -11.00 15.79
N PRO A 193 11.08 -11.34 16.81
CA PRO A 193 11.57 -11.85 18.09
C PRO A 193 12.46 -13.10 17.95
N PHE A 194 12.20 -13.96 16.98
CA PHE A 194 12.88 -15.24 16.77
C PHE A 194 13.92 -15.19 15.63
N SER A 195 14.31 -14.01 15.15
CA SER A 195 15.31 -13.91 14.08
C SER A 195 16.65 -14.55 14.50
N PHE A 196 17.15 -15.51 13.71
CA PHE A 196 18.43 -16.19 13.93
C PHE A 196 18.58 -16.93 15.27
N ASN A 197 17.48 -17.37 15.88
CA ASN A 197 17.54 -18.15 17.11
C ASN A 197 18.13 -19.55 16.89
N LYS A 198 18.92 -20.03 17.86
CA LYS A 198 19.45 -21.39 17.88
C LYS A 198 18.40 -22.43 18.31
N ASN A 199 17.39 -21.99 19.07
CA ASN A 199 16.28 -22.80 19.54
C ASN A 199 14.98 -22.13 19.10
N GLU A 200 14.19 -22.82 18.29
CA GLU A 200 12.96 -22.33 17.66
C GLU A 200 11.96 -21.72 18.65
N SER A 201 11.97 -22.17 19.91
CA SER A 201 11.05 -21.71 20.96
C SER A 201 11.59 -20.57 21.83
N VAL A 202 12.82 -20.11 21.61
CA VAL A 202 13.45 -19.04 22.41
C VAL A 202 13.74 -17.83 21.51
N PRO A 203 13.27 -16.63 21.87
CA PRO A 203 13.52 -15.43 21.08
C PRO A 203 14.97 -14.94 21.26
N THR A 204 15.51 -14.29 20.23
CA THR A 204 16.76 -13.52 20.28
C THR A 204 16.53 -12.06 20.61
N ILE A 205 15.30 -11.56 20.42
CA ILE A 205 14.89 -10.18 20.71
C ILE A 205 13.63 -10.19 21.57
N THR A 206 13.65 -9.46 22.69
CA THR A 206 12.44 -9.14 23.45
C THR A 206 12.28 -7.64 23.57
N THR A 207 11.06 -7.12 23.44
CA THR A 207 10.77 -5.71 23.67
C THR A 207 10.68 -5.45 25.17
N LYS A 208 11.22 -4.34 25.65
CA LYS A 208 11.12 -3.96 27.08
C LYS A 208 9.70 -3.63 27.51
N ILE A 209 8.91 -3.11 26.57
CA ILE A 209 7.48 -2.90 26.71
C ILE A 209 6.77 -4.08 26.00
N PRO A 210 6.06 -4.96 26.73
CA PRO A 210 5.51 -6.20 26.17
C PRO A 210 4.52 -5.99 25.03
N GLU A 211 3.81 -4.87 24.99
CA GLU A 211 2.80 -4.55 23.97
C GLU A 211 3.39 -4.46 22.56
N PHE A 212 4.69 -4.16 22.42
CA PHE A 212 5.37 -4.10 21.13
C PHE A 212 5.93 -5.44 20.65
N TYR A 213 5.88 -6.50 21.46
CA TYR A 213 6.48 -7.80 21.13
C TYR A 213 5.89 -8.41 19.85
N ASN A 214 4.57 -8.27 19.66
CA ASN A 214 3.86 -8.76 18.47
C ASN A 214 3.91 -7.80 17.27
N ILE A 215 4.46 -6.59 17.46
CA ILE A 215 4.57 -5.54 16.44
C ILE A 215 5.90 -5.67 15.68
N ILE A 216 6.99 -5.98 16.39
CA ILE A 216 8.33 -6.04 15.76
C ILE A 216 8.42 -7.11 14.67
N GLY A 217 9.09 -6.75 13.57
CA GLY A 217 9.30 -7.63 12.43
C GLY A 217 8.04 -7.88 11.59
N GLN A 218 7.17 -6.87 11.50
CA GLN A 218 6.09 -6.81 10.52
C GLN A 218 6.64 -6.80 9.09
N TYR A 219 5.94 -7.46 8.16
CA TYR A 219 6.26 -7.49 6.73
C TYR A 219 4.99 -7.22 5.90
N LEU A 220 4.34 -6.10 6.22
CA LEU A 220 3.16 -5.58 5.54
C LEU A 220 3.56 -4.53 4.50
N ASP A 221 4.25 -3.48 4.94
CA ASP A 221 4.68 -2.32 4.14
C ASP A 221 5.69 -1.47 4.96
N PHE A 222 6.13 -0.33 4.41
CA PHE A 222 6.82 0.72 5.17
C PHE A 222 5.96 1.23 6.34
N SER A 223 6.60 1.42 7.49
CA SER A 223 6.00 2.21 8.57
C SER A 223 5.95 3.70 8.19
N ALA A 224 5.18 4.48 8.95
CA ALA A 224 5.19 5.94 8.81
C ALA A 224 6.60 6.54 9.06
N MET A 225 7.39 5.93 9.95
CA MET A 225 8.71 6.42 10.30
C MET A 225 9.75 6.05 9.24
N ASP A 226 9.66 4.87 8.62
CA ASP A 226 10.49 4.48 7.49
C ASP A 226 10.38 5.51 6.35
N VAL A 227 9.14 5.85 5.99
CA VAL A 227 8.84 6.86 4.96
C VAL A 227 9.37 8.24 5.35
N LEU A 228 9.18 8.67 6.61
CA LEU A 228 9.66 9.96 7.07
C LEU A 228 11.19 10.05 6.99
N ARG A 229 11.91 9.02 7.44
CA ARG A 229 13.38 8.98 7.42
C ARG A 229 13.90 8.92 5.99
N LEU A 230 13.28 8.12 5.12
CA LEU A 230 13.61 8.06 3.70
C LEU A 230 13.45 9.44 3.03
N ASN A 231 12.31 10.09 3.24
CA ASN A 231 12.01 11.39 2.67
C ASN A 231 12.93 12.49 3.20
N ARG A 232 13.32 12.46 4.48
CA ARG A 232 14.33 13.37 5.04
C ARG A 232 15.72 13.10 4.45
N MET A 233 16.12 11.84 4.34
CA MET A 233 17.43 11.44 3.81
C MET A 233 17.65 11.96 2.38
N TYR A 234 16.60 11.93 1.55
CA TYR A 234 16.66 12.31 0.14
C TYR A 234 15.97 13.64 -0.19
N ASN A 235 15.60 14.44 0.82
CA ASN A 235 14.93 15.74 0.67
C ASN A 235 13.68 15.69 -0.23
N CYS A 236 12.88 14.65 -0.08
CA CYS A 236 11.67 14.48 -0.88
C CYS A 236 10.64 15.56 -0.53
N SER A 237 10.20 16.31 -1.54
CA SER A 237 9.13 17.31 -1.39
C SER A 237 7.73 16.70 -1.40
N GLY A 238 7.61 15.45 -1.85
CA GLY A 238 6.35 14.73 -1.93
C GLY A 238 6.47 13.45 -2.75
N PRO A 239 5.37 12.67 -2.81
CA PRO A 239 5.29 11.46 -3.61
C PRO A 239 5.27 11.76 -5.12
N LEU A 240 5.66 10.79 -5.93
CA LEU A 240 5.69 10.91 -7.39
C LEU A 240 4.32 10.62 -8.02
N THR A 241 3.58 9.64 -7.49
CA THR A 241 2.34 9.14 -8.09
C THR A 241 1.06 9.58 -7.36
N LEU A 242 1.12 10.17 -6.17
CA LEU A 242 -0.09 10.71 -5.52
C LEU A 242 -0.41 12.11 -6.05
N LEU A 243 -1.55 12.28 -6.73
CA LEU A 243 -2.01 13.59 -7.23
C LEU A 243 -2.89 14.31 -6.23
N ASP A 244 -3.77 13.57 -5.56
CA ASP A 244 -4.74 14.15 -4.65
C ASP A 244 -5.20 13.18 -3.55
N GLN A 245 -5.61 13.75 -2.43
CA GLN A 245 -6.21 13.03 -1.31
C GLN A 245 -7.12 13.99 -0.53
N CYS A 246 -8.34 13.55 -0.20
CA CYS A 246 -9.27 14.33 0.58
C CYS A 246 -10.20 13.47 1.44
N ALA A 247 -10.08 13.62 2.76
CA ALA A 247 -10.95 13.02 3.77
C ALA A 247 -11.90 14.05 4.40
N PHE A 248 -11.99 15.26 3.83
CA PHE A 248 -12.88 16.35 4.27
C PHE A 248 -12.76 16.85 5.72
N GLU A 249 -11.77 16.42 6.49
CA GLU A 249 -11.57 16.83 7.89
C GLU A 249 -11.36 18.34 8.12
N TYR A 250 -11.06 19.11 7.07
CA TYR A 250 -10.84 20.55 7.16
C TYR A 250 -11.88 21.35 6.35
N PRO A 251 -12.31 22.54 6.81
CA PRO A 251 -13.28 23.39 6.11
C PRO A 251 -12.86 23.84 4.70
N SER A 252 -11.56 23.78 4.39
CA SER A 252 -11.05 24.08 3.06
C SER A 252 -11.40 23.00 2.02
N ILE A 253 -11.93 21.84 2.44
CA ILE A 253 -12.32 20.71 1.58
C ILE A 253 -11.27 20.37 0.52
N CYS A 254 -9.99 20.44 0.91
CA CYS A 254 -8.84 20.16 0.04
C CYS A 254 -8.74 21.04 -1.22
N GLY A 255 -9.42 22.18 -1.21
CA GLY A 255 -9.54 23.10 -2.35
C GLY A 255 -10.50 22.62 -3.44
N MET A 256 -11.38 21.67 -3.14
CA MET A 256 -12.49 21.32 -4.01
C MET A 256 -13.46 22.51 -4.12
N ILE A 257 -14.14 22.63 -5.25
CA ILE A 257 -15.09 23.70 -5.52
C ILE A 257 -16.43 23.12 -5.96
N GLN A 258 -17.49 23.88 -5.77
CA GLN A 258 -18.82 23.54 -6.28
C GLN A 258 -19.13 24.40 -7.50
N ALA A 259 -19.94 23.88 -8.41
CA ALA A 259 -20.46 24.71 -9.50
C ALA A 259 -21.45 25.73 -8.93
N SER A 260 -21.69 26.80 -9.68
CA SER A 260 -22.70 27.83 -9.34
C SER A 260 -23.85 27.83 -10.35
N SER A 261 -23.79 26.92 -11.32
CA SER A 261 -24.68 26.83 -12.47
C SER A 261 -25.58 25.60 -12.44
N ASP A 262 -25.41 24.76 -11.43
CA ASP A 262 -26.20 23.58 -11.12
C ASP A 262 -27.35 23.92 -10.16
N ASP A 263 -28.24 22.95 -9.94
CA ASP A 263 -29.52 23.18 -9.28
C ASP A 263 -29.43 23.15 -7.75
N ALA A 264 -28.38 22.53 -7.22
CA ALA A 264 -28.19 22.30 -5.79
C ALA A 264 -26.71 22.08 -5.45
N ASP A 265 -26.40 22.13 -4.15
CA ASP A 265 -25.03 22.09 -3.63
C ASP A 265 -24.74 20.84 -2.80
N TRP A 266 -23.47 20.43 -2.78
CA TRP A 266 -22.96 19.47 -1.81
C TRP A 266 -22.74 20.16 -0.45
N ILE A 267 -23.04 19.49 0.64
CA ILE A 267 -22.90 20.04 1.98
C ILE A 267 -21.77 19.34 2.72
N HIS A 268 -20.75 20.12 3.13
CA HIS A 268 -19.71 19.65 4.04
C HIS A 268 -20.36 19.39 5.41
N THR A 269 -20.53 18.12 5.75
CA THR A 269 -21.39 17.67 6.84
C THR A 269 -20.54 17.02 7.92
N LYS A 270 -20.79 17.42 9.16
CA LYS A 270 -20.17 16.84 10.35
C LYS A 270 -20.79 15.48 10.65
N SER A 271 -19.96 14.51 10.99
CA SER A 271 -20.37 13.18 11.46
C SER A 271 -21.28 13.26 12.69
N SER A 272 -22.33 12.44 12.69
CA SER A 272 -23.29 12.29 13.79
C SER A 272 -23.71 10.84 13.92
N GLU A 273 -24.25 10.47 15.08
CA GLU A 273 -24.80 9.11 15.30
C GLU A 273 -25.86 8.76 14.24
N GLY A 274 -25.71 7.60 13.61
CA GLY A 274 -26.54 7.12 12.49
C GLY A 274 -26.21 7.74 11.13
N SER A 275 -25.28 8.68 11.05
CA SER A 275 -24.76 9.27 9.81
C SER A 275 -23.26 9.51 9.93
N GLU A 276 -22.53 8.46 10.26
CA GLU A 276 -21.08 8.52 10.48
C GLU A 276 -20.33 8.72 9.15
N ASP A 277 -19.28 9.53 9.22
CA ASP A 277 -18.21 9.64 8.22
C ASP A 277 -17.48 8.31 8.04
N HIS A 278 -16.84 8.11 6.90
CA HIS A 278 -16.02 6.91 6.72
C HIS A 278 -14.69 7.06 7.45
N THR A 279 -14.08 8.24 7.50
CA THR A 279 -12.75 8.49 8.08
C THR A 279 -12.60 7.89 9.49
N LEU A 280 -13.48 8.28 10.42
CA LEU A 280 -13.46 7.93 11.84
C LEU A 280 -14.56 6.95 12.26
N LEU A 281 -15.61 6.74 11.46
CA LEU A 281 -16.76 5.86 11.77
C LEU A 281 -17.36 6.11 13.16
N GLY A 282 -17.46 7.37 13.58
CA GLY A 282 -17.99 7.71 14.90
C GLY A 282 -17.15 7.24 16.10
N ARG A 283 -15.94 6.67 15.88
CA ARG A 283 -14.99 6.33 16.96
C ARG A 283 -14.63 7.54 17.81
N CYS A 284 -14.65 8.72 17.19
CA CYS A 284 -14.48 10.00 17.86
C CYS A 284 -15.81 10.74 17.85
N ARG A 285 -16.41 10.86 19.04
CA ARG A 285 -17.63 11.64 19.23
C ARG A 285 -17.43 13.06 18.71
N ASP A 286 -18.41 13.58 17.97
CA ASP A 286 -18.41 14.97 17.49
C ASP A 286 -17.20 15.33 16.61
N ALA A 287 -16.63 14.37 15.88
CA ALA A 287 -15.51 14.55 14.95
C ALA A 287 -15.74 13.75 13.66
N GLY A 288 -15.02 14.09 12.59
CA GLY A 288 -15.17 13.47 11.27
C GLY A 288 -16.12 14.26 10.37
N PHE A 289 -15.80 14.32 9.09
CA PHE A 289 -16.57 15.04 8.09
C PHE A 289 -16.67 14.29 6.77
N PHE A 290 -17.71 14.56 6.00
CA PHE A 290 -17.90 14.04 4.65
C PHE A 290 -18.65 15.07 3.79
N MET A 291 -18.74 14.81 2.48
CA MET A 291 -19.63 15.59 1.60
C MET A 291 -20.95 14.84 1.41
N HIS A 292 -22.06 15.55 1.56
CA HIS A 292 -23.40 14.99 1.47
C HIS A 292 -24.31 15.81 0.57
N PHE A 293 -25.05 15.11 -0.28
CA PHE A 293 -26.12 15.66 -1.10
C PHE A 293 -27.45 15.04 -0.69
N SER A 294 -28.35 15.84 -0.11
CA SER A 294 -29.66 15.36 0.31
C SER A 294 -30.60 15.16 -0.89
N THR A 295 -31.24 14.00 -0.95
CA THR A 295 -32.24 13.65 -1.98
C THR A 295 -33.67 13.61 -1.47
N MET A 296 -33.90 13.98 -0.20
CA MET A 296 -35.22 13.93 0.46
C MET A 296 -36.21 14.99 -0.04
N SER A 297 -35.73 16.09 -0.61
CA SER A 297 -36.57 17.21 -1.08
C SER A 297 -35.99 17.85 -2.33
N GLY A 298 -36.80 18.60 -3.06
CA GLY A 298 -36.45 19.21 -4.36
C GLY A 298 -37.02 18.42 -5.55
N ARG A 299 -36.64 18.77 -6.78
CA ARG A 299 -37.16 18.10 -7.98
C ARG A 299 -36.30 16.90 -8.39
N PRO A 300 -36.89 15.86 -9.01
CA PRO A 300 -36.13 14.84 -9.70
C PRO A 300 -35.19 15.46 -10.74
N GLU A 301 -34.04 14.83 -10.95
CA GLU A 301 -32.99 15.26 -11.88
C GLU A 301 -32.24 16.55 -11.50
N GLU A 302 -32.54 17.19 -10.37
CA GLU A 302 -31.66 18.22 -9.82
C GLU A 302 -30.28 17.63 -9.50
N THR A 303 -29.24 18.38 -9.83
CA THR A 303 -27.86 17.91 -9.68
C THR A 303 -27.00 18.85 -8.86
N ALA A 304 -26.00 18.28 -8.21
CA ALA A 304 -24.93 19.00 -7.51
C ALA A 304 -23.57 18.49 -7.98
N LEU A 305 -22.68 19.40 -8.37
CA LEU A 305 -21.37 19.11 -8.92
C LEU A 305 -20.26 19.60 -7.98
N LEU A 306 -19.45 18.67 -7.48
CA LEU A 306 -18.24 18.95 -6.73
C LEU A 306 -17.01 18.65 -7.59
N GLU A 307 -16.22 19.66 -7.95
CA GLU A 307 -14.99 19.54 -8.74
C GLU A 307 -13.74 19.59 -7.85
N SER A 308 -12.71 18.82 -8.20
CA SER A 308 -11.38 18.95 -7.60
C SER A 308 -10.72 20.29 -7.95
N ARG A 309 -9.63 20.63 -7.25
CA ARG A 309 -8.68 21.62 -7.77
C ARG A 309 -8.10 21.14 -9.11
N THR A 310 -7.45 22.03 -9.85
CA THR A 310 -6.73 21.65 -11.07
C THR A 310 -5.52 20.80 -10.73
N LEU A 311 -5.41 19.63 -11.35
CA LEU A 311 -4.35 18.65 -11.16
C LEU A 311 -3.46 18.55 -12.39
N TYR A 312 -2.20 18.16 -12.18
CA TYR A 312 -1.16 18.13 -13.20
C TYR A 312 -0.55 16.72 -13.25
N PRO A 313 -1.05 15.84 -14.15
CA PRO A 313 -0.58 14.47 -14.23
C PRO A 313 0.82 14.37 -14.83
N LYS A 314 1.58 13.34 -14.43
CA LYS A 314 2.89 12.98 -15.01
C LYS A 314 2.84 11.67 -15.78
N ARG A 315 1.87 10.80 -15.50
CA ARG A 315 1.62 9.54 -16.24
C ARG A 315 0.33 9.68 -17.05
N GLN A 316 -0.03 8.68 -17.86
CA GLN A 316 -1.30 8.68 -18.62
C GLN A 316 -2.46 8.09 -17.81
N ILE A 317 -2.20 7.02 -17.07
CA ILE A 317 -3.22 6.29 -16.31
C ILE A 317 -3.25 6.76 -14.84
N LYS A 318 -4.44 6.81 -14.26
CA LYS A 318 -4.71 7.04 -12.84
C LYS A 318 -5.80 6.12 -12.32
N CYS A 319 -5.81 5.98 -11.01
CA CYS A 319 -6.91 5.39 -10.26
C CYS A 319 -7.50 6.44 -9.31
N LEU A 320 -8.75 6.82 -9.55
CA LEU A 320 -9.55 7.57 -8.58
C LEU A 320 -10.27 6.56 -7.68
N GLN A 321 -9.92 6.57 -6.40
CA GLN A 321 -10.55 5.76 -5.37
C GLN A 321 -11.27 6.67 -4.38
N PHE A 322 -12.45 6.29 -3.93
CA PHE A 322 -13.19 6.99 -2.88
C PHE A 322 -14.20 6.06 -2.22
N PHE A 323 -14.64 6.41 -1.02
CA PHE A 323 -15.76 5.75 -0.37
C PHE A 323 -17.05 6.53 -0.64
N TYR A 324 -18.14 5.80 -0.87
CA TYR A 324 -19.46 6.38 -1.06
C TYR A 324 -20.54 5.53 -0.40
N LYS A 325 -21.66 6.16 -0.02
CA LYS A 325 -22.90 5.48 0.37
C LYS A 325 -24.09 6.21 -0.22
N MET A 326 -25.17 5.49 -0.48
CA MET A 326 -26.44 6.05 -0.96
C MET A 326 -27.57 5.51 -0.07
N THR A 327 -28.28 6.42 0.60
CA THR A 327 -29.39 6.10 1.51
C THR A 327 -30.73 6.67 1.03
N GLY A 328 -30.71 7.36 -0.10
CA GLY A 328 -31.89 7.96 -0.70
C GLY A 328 -32.67 7.01 -1.62
N SER A 329 -33.15 7.55 -2.73
CA SER A 329 -33.97 6.82 -3.70
C SER A 329 -33.13 5.77 -4.45
N PRO A 330 -33.68 4.61 -4.82
CA PRO A 330 -33.03 3.68 -5.77
C PRO A 330 -32.76 4.29 -7.16
N LYS A 331 -33.37 5.44 -7.46
CA LYS A 331 -33.13 6.20 -8.70
C LYS A 331 -32.03 7.26 -8.57
N ASP A 332 -31.46 7.44 -7.38
CA ASP A 332 -30.32 8.35 -7.15
C ASP A 332 -29.08 7.83 -7.89
N ARG A 333 -28.25 8.76 -8.39
CA ARG A 333 -27.07 8.42 -9.19
C ARG A 333 -25.89 9.29 -8.81
N LEU A 334 -24.70 8.70 -8.78
CA LEU A 334 -23.42 9.40 -8.66
C LEU A 334 -22.65 9.23 -9.96
N VAL A 335 -22.38 10.33 -10.65
CA VAL A 335 -21.69 10.34 -11.94
C VAL A 335 -20.31 10.95 -11.78
N ILE A 336 -19.29 10.24 -12.28
CA ILE A 336 -17.90 10.70 -12.27
C ILE A 336 -17.56 11.30 -13.62
N TRP A 337 -17.07 12.54 -13.58
CA TRP A 337 -16.64 13.30 -14.73
C TRP A 337 -15.17 13.68 -14.65
N ILE A 338 -14.57 13.85 -15.82
CA ILE A 338 -13.23 14.41 -15.96
C ILE A 338 -13.33 15.65 -16.85
N LYS A 339 -12.91 16.79 -16.31
CA LYS A 339 -12.83 18.08 -17.01
C LYS A 339 -11.38 18.32 -17.39
N MET A 340 -11.08 18.40 -18.69
CA MET A 340 -9.72 18.44 -19.22
C MET A 340 -9.42 19.79 -19.86
N ASP A 341 -8.13 20.11 -19.96
CA ASP A 341 -7.66 21.19 -20.83
C ASP A 341 -8.13 20.96 -22.29
N ASP A 342 -8.68 22.01 -22.90
CA ASP A 342 -9.18 22.01 -24.28
C ASP A 342 -8.08 22.22 -25.34
N GLY A 343 -6.82 22.32 -24.93
CA GLY A 343 -5.66 22.63 -25.77
C GLY A 343 -5.40 24.13 -25.92
N ALA A 344 -6.32 24.99 -25.47
CA ALA A 344 -6.15 26.44 -25.39
C ALA A 344 -5.67 26.90 -24.00
N GLY A 345 -5.33 25.96 -23.10
CA GLY A 345 -4.85 26.23 -21.75
C GLY A 345 -5.96 26.34 -20.71
N SER A 346 -7.22 26.07 -21.09
CA SER A 346 -8.40 26.19 -20.23
C SER A 346 -9.04 24.83 -19.96
N VAL A 347 -9.33 24.53 -18.69
CA VAL A 347 -9.95 23.26 -18.27
C VAL A 347 -11.47 23.31 -18.49
N ARG A 348 -11.95 22.88 -19.67
CA ARG A 348 -13.34 23.03 -20.12
C ARG A 348 -13.96 21.76 -20.71
N SER A 349 -13.16 20.85 -21.25
CA SER A 349 -13.67 19.66 -21.96
C SER A 349 -14.12 18.58 -20.97
N MET A 350 -15.43 18.38 -20.84
CA MET A 350 -16.02 17.37 -19.94
C MET A 350 -16.16 16.01 -20.60
N LYS A 351 -15.73 14.95 -19.91
CA LYS A 351 -15.94 13.55 -20.30
C LYS A 351 -16.56 12.78 -19.14
N LYS A 352 -17.69 12.12 -19.39
CA LYS A 352 -18.31 11.18 -18.46
C LYS A 352 -17.46 9.91 -18.41
N ILE A 353 -17.12 9.43 -17.21
CA ILE A 353 -16.32 8.21 -17.04
C ILE A 353 -17.18 7.06 -16.55
N GLN A 354 -17.91 7.24 -15.45
CA GLN A 354 -18.66 6.17 -14.81
C GLN A 354 -19.92 6.71 -14.12
N THR A 355 -20.93 5.86 -13.96
CA THR A 355 -22.13 6.15 -13.17
C THR A 355 -22.36 5.01 -12.19
N PHE A 356 -22.49 5.37 -10.93
CA PHE A 356 -22.91 4.49 -9.85
C PHE A 356 -24.41 4.73 -9.60
N TYR A 357 -25.15 3.65 -9.48
CA TYR A 357 -26.59 3.67 -9.21
C TYR A 357 -26.83 3.26 -7.76
N ALA A 358 -27.82 3.85 -7.13
CA ALA A 358 -28.27 3.42 -5.81
C ALA A 358 -28.79 1.97 -5.86
N ASP A 359 -28.58 1.25 -4.77
CA ASP A 359 -29.10 -0.10 -4.54
C ASP A 359 -29.66 -0.19 -3.11
N SER A 360 -30.03 -1.40 -2.68
CA SER A 360 -30.56 -1.62 -1.33
C SER A 360 -29.49 -1.67 -0.22
N ASP A 361 -28.21 -1.71 -0.58
CA ASP A 361 -27.10 -1.68 0.37
C ASP A 361 -26.73 -0.23 0.70
N HIS A 362 -27.14 0.20 1.89
CA HIS A 362 -26.90 1.55 2.42
C HIS A 362 -25.56 1.70 3.16
N SER A 363 -24.71 0.67 3.17
CA SER A 363 -23.38 0.74 3.78
C SER A 363 -22.37 1.52 2.92
N TRP A 364 -21.26 1.91 3.54
CA TRP A 364 -20.12 2.47 2.81
C TRP A 364 -19.55 1.44 1.83
N LYS A 365 -19.27 1.90 0.62
CA LYS A 365 -18.70 1.13 -0.48
C LYS A 365 -17.48 1.84 -1.01
N ILE A 366 -16.49 1.08 -1.43
CA ILE A 366 -15.31 1.60 -2.11
C ILE A 366 -15.55 1.60 -3.63
N ALA A 367 -15.24 2.71 -4.29
CA ALA A 367 -15.24 2.83 -5.74
C ALA A 367 -13.80 2.95 -6.24
N HIS A 368 -13.53 2.38 -7.41
CA HIS A 368 -12.29 2.56 -8.18
C HIS A 368 -12.65 2.94 -9.61
N VAL A 369 -12.12 4.05 -10.09
CA VAL A 369 -12.41 4.61 -11.41
C VAL A 369 -11.11 4.82 -12.15
N SER A 370 -10.89 4.02 -13.21
CA SER A 370 -9.75 4.16 -14.10
C SER A 370 -9.89 5.42 -14.95
N VAL A 371 -8.89 6.29 -14.89
CA VAL A 371 -8.85 7.56 -15.61
C VAL A 371 -7.62 7.62 -16.50
N GLU A 372 -7.81 7.89 -17.78
CA GLU A 372 -6.72 8.09 -18.74
C GLU A 372 -6.72 9.54 -19.24
N VAL A 373 -5.74 10.32 -18.79
CA VAL A 373 -5.62 11.76 -19.09
C VAL A 373 -4.18 12.24 -18.97
N GLY A 374 -3.61 12.78 -20.04
CA GLY A 374 -2.21 13.27 -20.06
C GLY A 374 -2.05 14.78 -19.87
N VAL A 375 -3.15 15.52 -19.73
CA VAL A 375 -3.18 16.99 -19.63
C VAL A 375 -3.72 17.42 -18.27
N LYS A 376 -3.54 18.69 -17.89
CA LYS A 376 -4.12 19.20 -16.64
C LYS A 376 -5.65 19.04 -16.65
N PHE A 377 -6.21 18.64 -15.52
CA PHE A 377 -7.62 18.25 -15.44
C PHE A 377 -8.20 18.47 -14.04
N ARG A 378 -9.51 18.26 -13.92
CA ARG A 378 -10.25 18.09 -12.66
C ARG A 378 -11.08 16.83 -12.74
N TYR A 379 -11.19 16.11 -11.63
CA TYR A 379 -12.26 15.12 -11.48
C TYR A 379 -13.46 15.79 -10.82
N ALA A 380 -14.66 15.30 -11.12
CA ALA A 380 -15.87 15.86 -10.54
C ALA A 380 -16.89 14.77 -10.17
N PHE A 381 -17.54 14.98 -9.04
CA PHE A 381 -18.65 14.18 -8.53
C PHE A 381 -19.95 14.92 -8.80
N GLN A 382 -20.76 14.37 -9.70
CA GLN A 382 -22.12 14.84 -9.93
C GLN A 382 -23.08 13.92 -9.19
N ALA A 383 -23.72 14.42 -8.13
CA ALA A 383 -24.87 13.77 -7.54
C ALA A 383 -26.12 14.14 -8.35
N VAL A 384 -26.97 13.16 -8.64
CA VAL A 384 -28.24 13.38 -9.36
C VAL A 384 -29.37 12.80 -8.53
N ARG A 385 -30.36 13.65 -8.23
CA ARG A 385 -31.53 13.25 -7.45
C ARG A 385 -32.46 12.37 -8.29
N GLY A 386 -32.85 11.24 -7.71
CA GLY A 386 -33.87 10.34 -8.21
C GLY A 386 -35.27 10.78 -7.82
N ASP A 387 -36.04 9.89 -7.19
CA ASP A 387 -37.41 10.16 -6.73
C ASP A 387 -37.42 10.58 -5.25
N PRO A 388 -37.66 11.88 -4.93
CA PRO A 388 -37.64 12.36 -3.56
C PRO A 388 -38.72 11.73 -2.68
N THR A 389 -39.85 11.28 -3.27
CA THR A 389 -40.95 10.66 -2.50
C THR A 389 -40.57 9.30 -1.93
N ALA A 390 -39.53 8.68 -2.49
CA ALA A 390 -38.97 7.40 -2.08
C ALA A 390 -37.54 7.56 -1.51
N SER A 391 -37.14 8.77 -1.12
CA SER A 391 -35.83 9.04 -0.51
C SER A 391 -35.95 9.33 0.98
N THR A 392 -35.12 8.67 1.79
CA THR A 392 -34.99 8.89 3.23
C THR A 392 -33.65 9.53 3.62
N GLY A 393 -32.80 9.86 2.65
CA GLY A 393 -31.46 10.37 2.90
C GLY A 393 -30.81 11.03 1.69
N GLY A 394 -29.68 10.49 1.22
CA GLY A 394 -28.90 11.15 0.19
C GLY A 394 -27.73 10.35 -0.36
N ILE A 395 -26.82 11.07 -1.01
CA ILE A 395 -25.56 10.56 -1.56
C ILE A 395 -24.41 11.15 -0.73
N TYR A 396 -23.46 10.30 -0.35
CA TYR A 396 -22.35 10.66 0.52
C TYR A 396 -21.05 10.20 -0.13
N ILE A 397 -20.01 11.02 -0.05
CA ILE A 397 -18.65 10.68 -0.48
C ILE A 397 -17.64 11.06 0.60
N ASP A 398 -16.60 10.24 0.75
CA ASP A 398 -15.52 10.44 1.72
C ASP A 398 -14.23 9.71 1.27
N ASP A 399 -13.11 9.97 1.95
CA ASP A 399 -11.83 9.26 1.79
C ASP A 399 -11.37 9.12 0.32
N ILE A 400 -11.35 10.25 -0.39
CA ILE A 400 -10.90 10.33 -1.78
C ILE A 400 -9.38 10.21 -1.85
N SER A 401 -8.89 9.40 -2.78
CA SER A 401 -7.49 9.33 -3.16
C SER A 401 -7.36 9.18 -4.67
N LEU A 402 -6.47 9.94 -5.28
CA LEU A 402 -6.17 9.86 -6.70
C LEU A 402 -4.68 9.62 -6.91
N THR A 403 -4.36 8.44 -7.42
CA THR A 403 -2.99 8.01 -7.71
C THR A 403 -2.78 7.80 -9.20
N GLU A 404 -1.57 8.06 -9.69
CA GLU A 404 -1.13 7.76 -11.05
C GLU A 404 -0.72 6.30 -11.19
N THR A 405 -1.61 5.40 -10.78
CA THR A 405 -1.44 3.95 -10.84
C THR A 405 -2.65 3.33 -11.54
N ARG A 406 -2.57 2.05 -11.89
CA ARG A 406 -3.76 1.30 -12.34
C ARG A 406 -4.70 1.08 -11.15
N CYS A 407 -5.99 1.02 -11.42
CA CYS A 407 -6.95 0.54 -10.42
C CYS A 407 -6.87 -0.99 -10.32
N PRO A 408 -7.22 -1.57 -9.15
CA PRO A 408 -7.38 -3.01 -9.03
C PRO A 408 -8.47 -3.51 -9.99
N ASN A 409 -8.24 -4.67 -10.60
CA ASN A 409 -9.15 -5.29 -11.56
C ASN A 409 -10.42 -5.83 -10.88
N ALA A 410 -10.26 -6.39 -9.67
CA ALA A 410 -11.38 -6.88 -8.87
C ALA A 410 -11.25 -6.43 -7.41
N VAL A 411 -12.42 -6.18 -6.81
CA VAL A 411 -12.55 -5.77 -5.40
C VAL A 411 -13.64 -6.62 -4.77
N TRP A 412 -13.32 -7.22 -3.63
CA TRP A 412 -14.24 -8.02 -2.85
C TRP A 412 -14.36 -7.46 -1.43
N LYS A 413 -15.59 -7.08 -1.04
CA LYS A 413 -15.94 -6.68 0.32
C LYS A 413 -16.58 -7.86 1.04
N ILE A 414 -16.11 -8.16 2.26
CA ILE A 414 -16.71 -9.13 3.17
C ILE A 414 -17.14 -8.40 4.44
N SER A 415 -18.44 -8.27 4.65
CA SER A 415 -19.00 -7.59 5.82
C SER A 415 -19.12 -8.53 7.03
N ASN A 416 -19.16 -7.94 8.22
CA ASN A 416 -19.25 -8.64 9.51
C ASN A 416 -18.10 -9.62 9.76
N PHE A 417 -16.88 -9.28 9.33
CA PHE A 417 -15.75 -10.21 9.31
C PHE A 417 -15.26 -10.58 10.71
N SER A 418 -15.36 -9.70 11.69
CA SER A 418 -15.00 -9.99 13.09
C SER A 418 -15.84 -11.14 13.63
N LYS A 419 -17.16 -11.10 13.43
CA LYS A 419 -18.06 -12.18 13.84
C LYS A 419 -17.74 -13.49 13.13
N ILE A 420 -17.42 -13.42 11.83
CA ILE A 420 -16.99 -14.59 11.05
C ILE A 420 -15.74 -15.20 11.69
N MET A 421 -14.72 -14.41 12.01
CA MET A 421 -13.49 -14.89 12.64
C MET A 421 -13.72 -15.52 14.02
N GLU A 422 -14.67 -15.00 14.81
CA GLU A 422 -15.00 -15.54 16.13
C GLU A 422 -15.64 -16.93 16.05
N THR A 423 -16.52 -17.15 15.06
CA THR A 423 -17.24 -18.42 14.91
C THR A 423 -16.54 -19.45 14.01
N ALA A 424 -15.57 -19.01 13.19
CA ALA A 424 -14.93 -19.87 12.20
C ALA A 424 -14.08 -20.99 12.83
N THR A 425 -14.24 -22.19 12.30
CA THR A 425 -13.33 -23.32 12.48
C THR A 425 -12.29 -23.34 11.35
N THR A 426 -11.31 -24.24 11.43
CA THR A 426 -10.29 -24.42 10.38
C THR A 426 -10.85 -24.93 9.05
N ASP A 427 -12.07 -25.48 9.06
CA ASP A 427 -12.77 -25.97 7.87
C ASP A 427 -13.74 -24.94 7.28
N THR A 428 -13.91 -23.80 7.97
CA THR A 428 -14.77 -22.71 7.49
C THR A 428 -14.05 -21.94 6.39
N TYR A 429 -14.67 -21.82 5.23
CA TYR A 429 -14.16 -20.99 4.14
C TYR A 429 -15.29 -20.18 3.49
N ILE A 430 -14.90 -19.09 2.84
CA ILE A 430 -15.77 -18.21 2.08
C ILE A 430 -15.13 -18.04 0.72
N ASP A 431 -15.88 -18.32 -0.34
CA ASP A 431 -15.42 -18.14 -1.70
C ASP A 431 -15.95 -16.82 -2.27
N SER A 432 -15.09 -16.09 -2.98
CA SER A 432 -15.48 -14.89 -3.68
C SER A 432 -16.45 -15.21 -4.83
N PRO A 433 -17.19 -14.18 -5.30
CA PRO A 433 -17.78 -14.20 -6.63
C PRO A 433 -16.73 -14.44 -7.72
N ARG A 434 -17.21 -14.78 -8.92
CA ARG A 434 -16.36 -14.90 -10.12
C ARG A 434 -15.99 -13.52 -10.63
N PHE A 435 -14.70 -13.29 -10.81
CA PHE A 435 -14.14 -12.13 -11.49
C PHE A 435 -13.51 -12.56 -12.83
N TYR A 436 -13.22 -11.58 -13.69
CA TYR A 436 -12.58 -11.81 -14.98
C TYR A 436 -11.30 -10.98 -15.08
N SER A 437 -10.24 -11.58 -15.63
CA SER A 437 -9.01 -10.85 -15.93
C SER A 437 -9.18 -10.00 -17.18
N PRO A 438 -8.30 -9.02 -17.43
CA PRO A 438 -8.31 -8.29 -18.69
C PRO A 438 -8.22 -9.19 -19.95
N GLU A 439 -7.58 -10.36 -19.84
CA GLU A 439 -7.51 -11.37 -20.92
C GLU A 439 -8.79 -12.21 -21.04
N GLY A 440 -9.62 -12.29 -19.99
CA GLY A 440 -10.88 -13.03 -19.98
C GLY A 440 -10.89 -14.32 -19.13
N TYR A 441 -9.82 -14.65 -18.41
CA TYR A 441 -9.82 -15.79 -17.48
C TYR A 441 -10.76 -15.53 -16.31
N GLY A 442 -11.64 -16.50 -16.01
CA GLY A 442 -12.43 -16.48 -14.78
C GLY A 442 -11.56 -16.84 -13.57
N TYR A 443 -11.65 -16.07 -12.49
CA TYR A 443 -10.91 -16.35 -11.26
C TYR A 443 -11.67 -15.93 -10.01
N GLY A 444 -11.20 -16.39 -8.85
CA GLY A 444 -11.68 -15.95 -7.54
C GLY A 444 -10.67 -16.24 -6.43
N VAL A 445 -11.08 -15.89 -5.22
CA VAL A 445 -10.29 -16.09 -3.99
C VAL A 445 -11.13 -16.79 -2.94
N ARG A 446 -10.53 -17.78 -2.29
CA ARG A 446 -11.02 -18.41 -1.07
C ARG A 446 -10.38 -17.76 0.14
N VAL A 447 -11.20 -17.33 1.09
CA VAL A 447 -10.77 -16.89 2.42
C VAL A 447 -11.07 -18.00 3.42
N ILE A 448 -10.04 -18.39 4.18
CA ILE A 448 -10.18 -19.23 5.37
C ILE A 448 -10.01 -18.30 6.58
N PRO A 449 -11.12 -17.85 7.22
CA PRO A 449 -11.06 -16.82 8.26
C PRO A 449 -10.17 -17.21 9.43
N ARG A 450 -10.15 -18.50 9.79
CA ARG A 450 -9.25 -19.09 10.78
C ARG A 450 -8.43 -20.21 10.14
N SER A 451 -7.20 -19.90 9.79
CA SER A 451 -6.24 -20.84 9.22
C SER A 451 -5.77 -21.90 10.23
N THR A 452 -5.23 -23.00 9.71
CA THR A 452 -4.51 -24.03 10.49
C THR A 452 -3.14 -23.55 10.99
N TYR A 453 -2.63 -22.43 10.48
CA TYR A 453 -1.36 -21.86 10.91
C TYR A 453 -1.51 -20.90 12.08
N THR A 454 -0.61 -21.04 13.06
CA THR A 454 -0.44 -20.13 14.18
C THR A 454 1.04 -19.90 14.46
N ASP A 455 1.37 -18.78 15.08
CA ASP A 455 2.69 -18.51 15.64
C ASP A 455 2.55 -17.76 16.98
N TYR A 456 3.65 -17.17 17.46
CA TYR A 456 3.68 -16.38 18.70
C TYR A 456 2.72 -15.18 18.71
N THR A 457 2.25 -14.71 17.55
CA THR A 457 1.26 -13.64 17.41
C THR A 457 -0.19 -14.14 17.40
N GLY A 458 -0.39 -15.46 17.40
CA GLY A 458 -1.70 -16.10 17.46
C GLY A 458 -2.18 -16.63 16.11
N ASN A 459 -3.47 -16.43 15.84
CA ASN A 459 -4.16 -16.99 14.67
C ASN A 459 -3.97 -16.13 13.41
N TYR A 460 -4.15 -16.78 12.26
CA TYR A 460 -4.08 -16.15 10.94
C TYR A 460 -5.36 -16.37 10.14
N THR A 461 -5.60 -15.46 9.20
CA THR A 461 -6.51 -15.67 8.08
C THR A 461 -5.70 -16.09 6.86
N GLY A 462 -6.16 -17.13 6.15
CA GLY A 462 -5.54 -17.64 4.93
C GLY A 462 -6.30 -17.21 3.68
N LEU A 463 -5.58 -16.87 2.60
CA LEU A 463 -6.16 -16.51 1.31
C LEU A 463 -5.57 -17.42 0.23
N TYR A 464 -6.43 -17.91 -0.66
CA TYR A 464 -6.07 -18.83 -1.74
C TYR A 464 -6.73 -18.40 -3.04
N PHE A 465 -5.95 -18.28 -4.10
CA PHE A 465 -6.42 -17.98 -5.45
C PHE A 465 -6.81 -19.27 -6.18
N HIS A 466 -7.82 -19.20 -7.04
CA HIS A 466 -8.20 -20.28 -7.95
C HIS A 466 -8.80 -19.74 -9.24
N LEU A 467 -8.69 -20.52 -10.31
CA LEU A 467 -9.38 -20.26 -11.58
C LEU A 467 -10.82 -20.79 -11.49
N ILE A 468 -11.75 -20.12 -12.18
CA ILE A 468 -13.17 -20.46 -12.21
C ILE A 468 -13.60 -20.58 -13.67
N SER A 469 -14.40 -21.61 -13.98
CA SER A 469 -14.92 -21.78 -15.33
C SER A 469 -15.77 -20.57 -15.76
N GLY A 470 -15.54 -20.10 -16.98
CA GLY A 470 -16.17 -18.92 -17.53
C GLY A 470 -16.61 -19.08 -18.98
N GLU A 471 -17.42 -18.13 -19.45
CA GLU A 471 -17.93 -18.10 -20.83
C GLU A 471 -16.82 -17.99 -21.88
N ASN A 472 -15.66 -17.43 -21.50
CA ASN A 472 -14.52 -17.21 -22.39
C ASN A 472 -13.60 -18.44 -22.52
N ASP A 473 -13.80 -19.49 -21.71
CA ASP A 473 -12.82 -20.58 -21.54
C ASP A 473 -12.45 -21.30 -22.83
N VAL A 474 -13.34 -21.30 -23.83
CA VAL A 474 -13.14 -21.94 -25.15
C VAL A 474 -12.06 -21.26 -26.00
N VAL A 475 -11.86 -19.94 -25.82
CA VAL A 475 -10.81 -19.18 -26.53
C VAL A 475 -9.55 -18.97 -25.69
N MET A 476 -9.61 -19.27 -24.39
CA MET A 476 -8.46 -19.14 -23.49
C MET A 476 -7.42 -20.23 -23.75
N GLN A 477 -6.14 -19.87 -23.53
CA GLN A 477 -5.05 -20.84 -23.58
C GLN A 477 -4.93 -21.57 -22.24
N TRP A 478 -4.73 -22.88 -22.30
CA TRP A 478 -4.62 -23.73 -21.11
C TRP A 478 -3.38 -24.66 -21.22
N PRO A 479 -2.64 -24.89 -20.12
CA PRO A 479 -2.80 -24.25 -18.81
C PRO A 479 -2.51 -22.75 -18.84
N ALA A 480 -3.12 -21.99 -17.93
CA ALA A 480 -2.86 -20.57 -17.79
C ALA A 480 -1.45 -20.40 -17.17
N VAL A 481 -0.45 -19.98 -17.95
CA VAL A 481 0.95 -19.85 -17.51
C VAL A 481 1.41 -18.40 -17.53
N ASN A 482 2.38 -18.02 -16.69
CA ASN A 482 3.00 -16.68 -16.67
C ASN A 482 2.04 -15.53 -16.30
N ARG A 483 0.89 -15.82 -15.69
CA ARG A 483 0.00 -14.80 -15.15
C ARG A 483 0.24 -14.65 -13.66
N GLN A 484 0.44 -13.43 -13.20
CA GLN A 484 0.61 -13.13 -11.78
C GLN A 484 -0.73 -12.79 -11.16
N ALA A 485 -1.12 -13.56 -10.14
CA ALA A 485 -2.22 -13.22 -9.26
C ALA A 485 -1.69 -12.46 -8.04
N THR A 486 -2.17 -11.24 -7.82
CA THR A 486 -1.81 -10.39 -6.68
C THR A 486 -3.02 -10.20 -5.79
N LEU A 487 -2.90 -10.65 -4.54
CA LEU A 487 -3.93 -10.50 -3.52
C LEU A 487 -3.49 -9.43 -2.55
N VAL A 488 -4.36 -8.44 -2.29
CA VAL A 488 -4.10 -7.37 -1.33
C VAL A 488 -5.25 -7.28 -0.35
N VAL A 489 -4.98 -7.49 0.94
CA VAL A 489 -5.93 -7.14 2.00
C VAL A 489 -5.67 -5.67 2.37
N MET A 490 -6.67 -4.83 2.20
CA MET A 490 -6.53 -3.37 2.30
C MET A 490 -6.52 -2.88 3.74
N ASP A 491 -5.49 -2.14 4.13
CA ASP A 491 -5.52 -1.27 5.31
C ASP A 491 -6.30 0.00 4.92
N GLN A 492 -7.47 0.21 5.50
CA GLN A 492 -8.44 1.24 5.09
C GLN A 492 -8.18 2.59 5.75
N ASP A 493 -6.90 2.93 5.96
CA ASP A 493 -6.50 4.25 6.45
C ASP A 493 -6.94 5.35 5.46
N PRO A 494 -7.54 6.45 5.94
CA PRO A 494 -7.96 7.57 5.09
C PRO A 494 -6.77 8.21 4.35
N ASN A 495 -5.57 8.12 4.92
CA ASN A 495 -4.34 8.56 4.30
C ASN A 495 -3.64 7.40 3.59
N ILE A 496 -3.71 7.41 2.26
CA ILE A 496 -3.12 6.37 1.41
C ILE A 496 -1.62 6.18 1.65
N LYS A 497 -0.90 7.20 2.11
CA LYS A 497 0.53 7.10 2.44
C LYS A 497 0.80 6.34 3.75
N LEU A 498 -0.19 6.24 4.64
CA LEU A 498 -0.11 5.53 5.91
C LEU A 498 -0.66 4.10 5.84
N ARG A 499 -1.34 3.74 4.73
CA ARG A 499 -1.81 2.37 4.51
C ARG A 499 -0.63 1.41 4.50
N MET A 500 -0.72 0.37 5.31
CA MET A 500 0.23 -0.74 5.35
C MET A 500 -0.48 -2.04 4.94
N SER A 501 -1.01 -2.06 3.71
CA SER A 501 -1.83 -3.17 3.21
C SER A 501 -0.99 -4.43 3.00
N SER A 502 -1.49 -5.59 3.45
CA SER A 502 -0.83 -6.88 3.25
C SER A 502 -1.01 -7.34 1.81
N ALA A 503 0.10 -7.60 1.12
CA ALA A 503 0.12 -8.03 -0.27
C ALA A 503 0.96 -9.29 -0.46
N ARG A 504 0.45 -10.22 -1.27
CA ARG A 504 1.17 -11.41 -1.74
C ARG A 504 0.80 -11.69 -3.19
N SER A 505 1.76 -12.21 -3.94
CA SER A 505 1.56 -12.59 -5.33
C SER A 505 2.09 -13.99 -5.59
N LEU A 506 1.41 -14.69 -6.49
CA LEU A 506 1.83 -15.96 -7.06
C LEU A 506 1.79 -15.85 -8.58
N THR A 507 2.58 -16.65 -9.28
CA THR A 507 2.55 -16.71 -10.75
C THR A 507 2.19 -18.11 -11.19
N THR A 508 1.25 -18.23 -12.11
CA THR A 508 0.80 -19.51 -12.64
C THR A 508 1.87 -20.13 -13.55
N SER A 509 1.96 -21.45 -13.56
CA SER A 509 3.03 -22.21 -14.22
C SER A 509 2.54 -23.58 -14.71
N GLU A 510 3.40 -24.38 -15.32
CA GLU A 510 3.08 -25.76 -15.74
C GLU A 510 3.11 -26.76 -14.55
N MET A 511 2.70 -26.32 -13.36
CA MET A 511 2.64 -27.16 -12.16
C MET A 511 1.64 -28.30 -12.37
N LEU A 512 2.04 -29.52 -11.99
CA LEU A 512 1.16 -30.70 -12.01
C LEU A 512 0.53 -30.94 -10.64
N THR A 513 -0.69 -31.45 -10.64
CA THR A 513 -1.36 -32.03 -9.46
C THR A 513 -0.78 -33.40 -9.13
N SER A 514 -1.15 -33.96 -7.98
CA SER A 514 -0.78 -35.34 -7.62
C SER A 514 -1.35 -36.40 -8.56
N THR A 515 -2.41 -36.08 -9.31
CA THR A 515 -3.04 -36.95 -10.31
C THR A 515 -2.36 -36.86 -11.68
N GLY A 516 -1.45 -35.91 -11.89
CA GLY A 516 -0.73 -35.68 -13.14
C GLY A 516 -1.40 -34.69 -14.10
N ASP A 517 -2.51 -34.06 -13.68
CA ASP A 517 -3.17 -32.99 -14.44
C ASP A 517 -2.47 -31.65 -14.21
N TYR A 518 -2.58 -30.69 -15.13
CA TYR A 518 -2.06 -29.34 -14.88
C TYR A 518 -2.91 -28.62 -13.84
N PHE A 519 -2.27 -28.08 -12.79
CA PHE A 519 -2.92 -27.37 -11.70
C PHE A 519 -3.71 -26.15 -12.18
N TRP A 520 -3.17 -25.44 -13.19
CA TRP A 520 -3.76 -24.25 -13.80
C TRP A 520 -4.45 -24.55 -15.16
N ASP A 521 -4.91 -25.79 -15.39
CA ASP A 521 -5.74 -26.13 -16.55
C ASP A 521 -7.16 -25.56 -16.42
N ASN A 522 -7.96 -25.73 -17.47
CA ASN A 522 -9.36 -25.33 -17.53
C ASN A 522 -10.14 -25.91 -16.34
N PRO A 523 -10.78 -25.08 -15.50
CA PRO A 523 -11.54 -25.54 -14.34
C PRO A 523 -12.64 -26.55 -14.68
N SER A 524 -13.19 -26.52 -15.89
CA SER A 524 -14.19 -27.51 -16.34
C SER A 524 -13.61 -28.93 -16.46
N LYS A 525 -12.27 -29.07 -16.53
CA LYS A 525 -11.56 -30.35 -16.58
C LYS A 525 -11.02 -30.78 -15.22
N VAL A 526 -10.40 -29.84 -14.49
CA VAL A 526 -9.62 -30.14 -13.26
C VAL A 526 -10.28 -29.63 -11.98
N GLY A 527 -11.39 -28.90 -12.10
CA GLY A 527 -12.09 -28.26 -11.00
C GLY A 527 -13.23 -29.08 -10.41
N THR A 528 -13.78 -28.56 -9.31
CA THR A 528 -14.94 -29.10 -8.62
C THR A 528 -16.16 -28.22 -8.90
N LEU A 529 -17.32 -28.83 -9.16
CA LEU A 529 -18.57 -28.10 -9.36
C LEU A 529 -18.97 -27.37 -8.06
N ASP A 530 -19.21 -26.06 -8.18
CA ASP A 530 -19.81 -25.22 -7.15
C ASP A 530 -21.25 -24.88 -7.56
N PRO A 531 -22.26 -25.47 -6.90
CA PRO A 531 -23.67 -25.24 -7.20
C PRO A 531 -24.13 -23.80 -6.99
N SER A 532 -23.42 -22.99 -6.20
CA SER A 532 -23.82 -21.61 -5.89
C SER A 532 -23.67 -20.65 -7.07
N CYS A 533 -22.75 -20.96 -7.99
CA CYS A 533 -22.46 -20.18 -9.19
C CYS A 533 -22.76 -20.97 -10.48
N ASP A 534 -23.15 -22.24 -10.37
CA ASP A 534 -23.21 -23.21 -11.48
C ASP A 534 -21.91 -23.19 -12.30
N CYS A 535 -20.78 -23.28 -11.60
CA CYS A 535 -19.46 -23.12 -12.19
C CYS A 535 -18.45 -24.10 -11.56
N TYR A 536 -17.38 -24.45 -12.29
CA TYR A 536 -16.30 -25.28 -11.77
C TYR A 536 -15.20 -24.40 -11.19
N ARG A 537 -14.79 -24.67 -9.95
CA ARG A 537 -13.63 -24.03 -9.31
C ARG A 537 -12.42 -24.95 -9.41
N GLY A 538 -11.35 -24.45 -9.99
CA GLY A 538 -10.07 -25.15 -10.07
C GLY A 538 -9.43 -25.34 -8.70
N PRO A 539 -8.29 -26.04 -8.65
CA PRO A 539 -7.46 -26.14 -7.45
C PRO A 539 -7.11 -24.77 -6.86
N THR A 540 -6.96 -24.70 -5.53
CA THR A 540 -6.67 -23.46 -4.80
C THR A 540 -5.20 -23.40 -4.38
N TRP A 541 -4.54 -22.26 -4.59
CA TRP A 541 -3.15 -22.03 -4.19
C TRP A 541 -3.02 -20.69 -3.46
N GLY A 542 -2.26 -20.67 -2.37
CA GLY A 542 -2.06 -19.43 -1.61
C GLY A 542 -1.40 -19.66 -0.27
N TRP A 543 -1.76 -18.84 0.72
CA TRP A 543 -1.01 -18.72 1.96
C TRP A 543 -1.91 -18.93 3.16
N ARG A 544 -1.55 -19.92 3.97
CA ARG A 544 -2.17 -20.17 5.29
C ARG A 544 -1.86 -19.07 6.32
N ASN A 545 -0.80 -18.29 6.11
CA ASN A 545 -0.31 -17.25 7.01
C ASN A 545 -0.38 -15.86 6.36
N PHE A 546 -1.48 -15.57 5.64
CA PHE A 546 -1.60 -14.36 4.83
C PHE A 546 -1.63 -13.07 5.67
N ILE A 547 -2.50 -13.03 6.68
CA ILE A 547 -2.60 -11.89 7.60
C ILE A 547 -2.92 -12.35 9.01
N LYS A 548 -2.23 -11.74 9.99
CA LYS A 548 -2.40 -12.02 11.42
C LYS A 548 -3.76 -11.49 11.89
N HIS A 549 -4.45 -12.24 12.74
CA HIS A 549 -5.61 -11.72 13.47
C HIS A 549 -5.23 -10.51 14.34
N PHE A 550 -3.99 -10.47 14.84
CA PHE A 550 -3.44 -9.31 15.55
C PHE A 550 -3.47 -8.04 14.69
N ASP A 551 -2.95 -8.09 13.46
CA ASP A 551 -2.93 -6.93 12.56
C ASP A 551 -4.34 -6.53 12.12
N LEU A 552 -5.19 -7.52 11.81
CA LEU A 552 -6.60 -7.29 11.42
C LEU A 552 -7.36 -6.44 12.46
N ARG A 553 -7.08 -6.63 13.75
CA ARG A 553 -7.74 -5.92 14.86
C ARG A 553 -7.07 -4.60 15.21
N ARG A 554 -5.75 -4.50 15.07
CA ARG A 554 -4.97 -3.33 15.48
C ARG A 554 -5.04 -2.19 14.47
N ARG A 555 -5.03 -2.49 13.17
CA ARG A 555 -5.00 -1.49 12.08
C ARG A 555 -6.39 -1.29 11.47
N ASN A 556 -6.50 -0.52 10.39
CA ASN A 556 -7.78 -0.25 9.73
C ASN A 556 -8.16 -1.32 8.69
N TYR A 557 -7.76 -2.58 8.89
CA TYR A 557 -8.16 -3.67 8.00
C TYR A 557 -9.65 -4.00 8.09
N LEU A 558 -10.20 -3.95 9.31
CA LEU A 558 -11.62 -4.15 9.60
C LEU A 558 -12.23 -2.80 9.99
N LYS A 559 -12.69 -2.07 8.97
CA LYS A 559 -13.33 -0.75 9.11
C LYS A 559 -14.82 -0.95 8.83
N ASN A 560 -15.70 -0.55 9.76
CA ASN A 560 -17.13 -0.91 9.74
C ASN A 560 -17.38 -2.44 9.73
N ASP A 561 -16.45 -3.19 10.31
CA ASP A 561 -16.38 -4.66 10.24
C ASP A 561 -16.35 -5.23 8.80
N ASP A 562 -15.99 -4.40 7.82
CA ASP A 562 -15.78 -4.77 6.44
C ASP A 562 -14.30 -5.09 6.20
N LEU A 563 -14.02 -6.25 5.62
CA LEU A 563 -12.72 -6.62 5.06
C LEU A 563 -12.75 -6.38 3.55
N ILE A 564 -11.78 -5.64 3.02
CA ILE A 564 -11.67 -5.35 1.58
C ILE A 564 -10.43 -6.05 1.02
N ILE A 565 -10.64 -6.84 -0.03
CA ILE A 565 -9.61 -7.59 -0.74
C ILE A 565 -9.57 -7.10 -2.20
N PHE A 566 -8.40 -6.68 -2.66
CA PHE A 566 -8.11 -6.43 -4.07
C PHE A 566 -7.47 -7.66 -4.70
N ILE A 567 -7.88 -7.95 -5.93
CA ILE A 567 -7.45 -9.14 -6.65
C ILE A 567 -7.10 -8.70 -8.08
N ASP A 568 -5.85 -8.90 -8.45
CA ASP A 568 -5.36 -8.69 -9.80
C ASP A 568 -4.87 -10.00 -10.39
N PHE A 569 -5.11 -10.22 -11.67
CA PHE A 569 -4.61 -11.39 -12.41
C PHE A 569 -4.17 -10.94 -13.81
N GLU A 570 -2.87 -10.80 -14.01
CA GLU A 570 -2.29 -10.13 -15.18
C GLU A 570 -1.18 -10.94 -15.84
N ASP A 571 -1.10 -10.88 -17.17
CA ASP A 571 0.01 -11.47 -17.93
C ASP A 571 1.31 -10.70 -17.70
N ILE A 572 2.33 -11.41 -17.24
CA ILE A 572 3.67 -10.87 -17.03
C ILE A 572 4.73 -11.56 -17.90
N THR A 573 4.32 -12.23 -18.98
CA THR A 573 5.20 -12.89 -19.95
C THR A 573 6.30 -11.95 -20.48
N SER A 574 6.00 -10.65 -20.61
CA SER A 574 6.98 -9.63 -21.02
C SER A 574 8.19 -9.50 -20.08
N LEU A 575 8.07 -9.96 -18.83
CA LEU A 575 9.14 -9.91 -17.83
C LEU A 575 10.07 -11.13 -17.87
N ILE A 576 9.80 -12.15 -18.69
CA ILE A 576 10.63 -13.36 -18.73
C ILE A 576 12.08 -13.02 -19.16
N LYS A 577 12.22 -12.21 -20.22
CA LYS A 577 13.51 -11.80 -20.79
C LYS A 577 13.68 -10.30 -20.69
N THR A 578 14.41 -9.88 -19.66
CA THR A 578 14.56 -8.47 -19.27
C THR A 578 16.00 -8.06 -19.05
N GLU A 579 16.92 -9.02 -18.93
CA GLU A 579 18.32 -8.71 -18.67
C GLU A 579 18.97 -8.02 -19.88
N VAL A 580 19.71 -6.95 -19.60
CA VAL A 580 20.46 -6.20 -20.60
C VAL A 580 21.96 -6.32 -20.32
N PRO A 581 22.83 -6.40 -21.35
CA PRO A 581 24.28 -6.47 -21.15
C PRO A 581 24.81 -5.21 -20.44
N VAL A 582 25.59 -5.41 -19.38
CA VAL A 582 26.28 -4.31 -18.69
C VAL A 582 27.46 -3.85 -19.56
N THR A 583 27.49 -2.57 -19.93
CA THR A 583 28.55 -2.03 -20.78
C THR A 583 29.70 -1.51 -19.92
N PHE A 584 30.83 -2.21 -19.94
CA PHE A 584 32.07 -1.67 -19.36
C PHE A 584 32.64 -0.59 -20.28
N ARG A 585 32.50 0.70 -19.93
CA ARG A 585 33.26 1.76 -20.58
C ARG A 585 34.76 1.57 -20.28
N ARG A 586 35.47 0.85 -21.15
CA ARG A 586 36.94 0.95 -21.22
C ARG A 586 37.28 2.37 -21.64
N ILE A 587 37.75 3.18 -20.69
CA ILE A 587 38.43 4.44 -21.00
C ILE A 587 39.74 4.04 -21.71
N PHE A 588 39.72 4.03 -23.05
CA PHE A 588 40.97 4.11 -23.80
C PHE A 588 41.51 5.52 -23.59
N THR A 589 42.39 5.70 -22.60
CA THR A 589 43.32 6.83 -22.60
C THR A 589 44.20 6.68 -23.84
N GLN A 590 43.80 7.34 -24.92
CA GLN A 590 44.61 7.47 -26.12
C GLN A 590 45.78 8.40 -25.76
N PHE A 591 46.87 7.84 -25.24
CA PHE A 591 48.16 8.52 -25.23
C PHE A 591 48.57 8.74 -26.69
N ARG A 592 48.29 9.93 -27.22
CA ARG A 592 48.94 10.42 -28.44
C ARG A 592 50.41 10.65 -28.11
N PHE A 593 51.25 9.66 -28.41
CA PHE A 593 52.66 9.93 -28.65
C PHE A 593 52.77 10.68 -29.98
N ILE A 594 53.04 11.98 -29.90
CA ILE A 594 53.55 12.75 -31.04
C ILE A 594 55.01 12.35 -31.20
N VAL A 595 55.31 11.57 -32.23
CA VAL A 595 56.69 11.38 -32.71
C VAL A 595 56.85 12.28 -33.93
N LEU A 596 57.59 13.37 -33.75
CA LEU A 596 58.10 14.21 -34.82
C LEU A 596 59.24 13.49 -35.52
N TYR A 597 59.15 13.29 -36.84
CA TYR A 597 60.31 13.23 -37.72
C TYR A 597 60.03 14.00 -39.01
N SER A 598 60.99 14.87 -39.29
CA SER A 598 61.14 15.80 -40.41
C SER A 598 61.42 15.08 -41.72
N VAL A 599 60.76 15.49 -42.82
CA VAL A 599 61.34 16.12 -44.03
C VAL A 599 60.26 16.97 -44.67
#